data_AF-J3EJE5-F1
#
_entry.id   AF-J3EJE5-F1
#
_cell.length_a   1.000
_cell.length_b   1.000
_cell.length_c   1.000
_cell.angle_alpha   90.00
_cell.angle_beta   90.00
_cell.angle_gamma   90.00
#
_symmetry.space_group_name_H-M   'P 1'
#
loop_
_entity.id
_entity.type
_entity.pdbx_description
1 polymer ?
#
loop_
_entity_poly.entity_id
_entity_poly.type
_entity_poly.pdbx_seq_one_letter_code
_entity_poly.pdbx_strand_id
1 'polypeptide(L)'
;MHKIIGLLLFALVVGCSQIDHPPADVGGAFSGGTTQDGPVIAAQLTTLYGRTVANCNNSDSQPAFLCSGVTLRVTVKDPANTYKVWDPSPTSIKSGGVSFSHLRADANFGRLAWGYGNGYILYPIFETPTDKTDLDYLCSYPMDGWTWHRSETSVCVPHRDYPAQSQLCQNAGVTTAEQWLAVWNIPGGNPNLRQCGFDITDERNALAGPAFYQSLRAKTLLGITGFNGHNEVIIKTWAPGRPNTFPIMAFFYVYGGTNPKPLADAQYNQRDFYNSTNPKIVVPIIRLTPANSPTGTAIFQYAAADQAVTQ
;
A
#
# COMPACT_ATOMS: atom_id res chain seq x y z
N MET A 1 81.07 -23.83 28.42
CA MET A 1 80.67 -24.54 27.17
C MET A 1 79.18 -24.39 26.98
N HIS A 2 78.75 -24.31 25.72
CA HIS A 2 77.38 -24.11 25.20
C HIS A 2 76.98 -22.65 24.91
N LYS A 3 77.17 -22.31 23.63
CA LYS A 3 76.59 -21.16 22.91
C LYS A 3 75.10 -21.42 22.68
N ILE A 4 74.24 -20.42 22.86
CA ILE A 4 72.94 -20.38 22.20
C ILE A 4 72.73 -19.00 21.56
N ILE A 5 72.37 -19.06 20.29
CA ILE A 5 72.16 -18.02 19.30
C ILE A 5 70.77 -17.40 19.53
N GLY A 6 70.70 -16.09 19.71
CA GLY A 6 69.44 -15.33 19.77
C GLY A 6 69.15 -14.63 18.44
N LEU A 7 68.12 -15.11 17.74
CA LEU A 7 67.55 -14.56 16.50
C LEU A 7 66.83 -13.23 16.79
N LEU A 8 67.19 -12.14 16.09
CA LEU A 8 66.38 -10.91 16.05
C LEU A 8 65.25 -11.06 15.02
N LEU A 9 63.99 -11.03 15.47
CA LEU A 9 62.82 -10.83 14.61
C LEU A 9 62.48 -9.33 14.56
N PHE A 10 62.48 -8.75 13.36
CA PHE A 10 61.89 -7.44 13.07
C PHE A 10 60.36 -7.58 12.95
N ALA A 11 59.61 -6.89 13.81
CA ALA A 11 58.17 -6.77 13.70
C ALA A 11 57.82 -5.55 12.81
N LEU A 12 57.20 -5.79 11.66
CA LEU A 12 56.60 -4.78 10.79
C LEU A 12 55.23 -4.38 11.36
N VAL A 13 55.12 -3.13 11.83
CA VAL A 13 53.84 -2.53 12.24
C VAL A 13 53.17 -1.94 11.00
N VAL A 14 52.08 -2.57 10.54
CA VAL A 14 51.19 -2.00 9.53
C VAL A 14 50.16 -1.14 10.26
N GLY A 15 50.25 0.18 10.07
CA GLY A 15 49.27 1.13 10.59
C GLY A 15 48.01 1.15 9.73
N CYS A 16 46.85 0.92 10.33
CA CYS A 16 45.56 1.26 9.72
C CYS A 16 45.26 2.74 9.99
N SER A 17 45.28 3.56 8.95
CA SER A 17 44.72 4.90 8.98
C SER A 17 43.20 4.82 9.00
N GLN A 18 42.56 5.24 10.09
CA GLN A 18 41.12 5.46 10.15
C GLN A 18 40.80 6.75 9.37
N ILE A 19 39.93 6.64 8.37
CA ILE A 19 39.34 7.78 7.68
C ILE A 19 38.13 8.19 8.52
N ASP A 20 38.22 9.32 9.20
CA ASP A 20 37.09 9.94 9.88
C ASP A 20 36.10 10.45 8.83
N HIS A 21 34.94 9.80 8.74
CA HIS A 21 33.79 10.34 8.03
C HIS A 21 33.04 11.30 8.95
N PRO A 22 32.89 12.59 8.59
CA PRO A 22 32.02 13.48 9.36
C PRO A 22 30.56 12.99 9.27
N PRO A 23 29.77 13.10 10.35
CA PRO A 23 28.37 12.71 10.32
C PRO A 23 27.61 13.59 9.32
N ALA A 24 26.79 12.95 8.49
CA ALA A 24 25.89 13.64 7.58
C ALA A 24 24.89 14.47 8.40
N ASP A 25 24.99 15.79 8.26
CA ASP A 25 24.12 16.77 8.86
C ASP A 25 22.75 16.72 8.15
N VAL A 26 21.79 15.99 8.72
CA VAL A 26 20.40 15.98 8.26
C VAL A 26 19.69 17.15 8.93
N GLY A 27 19.87 18.35 8.37
CA GLY A 27 19.35 19.60 8.92
C GLY A 27 18.96 20.59 7.84
N GLY A 28 18.15 20.18 6.87
CA GLY A 28 17.56 21.07 5.86
C GLY A 28 16.20 21.60 6.31
N ALA A 29 16.14 22.86 6.74
CA ALA A 29 14.90 23.58 7.03
C ALA A 29 14.03 23.71 5.77
N PHE A 30 12.88 23.04 5.75
CA PHE A 30 11.88 23.17 4.67
C PHE A 30 11.17 24.51 4.76
N SER A 31 11.58 25.45 3.89
CA SER A 31 10.94 26.75 3.75
C SER A 31 10.26 26.85 2.38
N GLY A 32 8.92 26.86 2.38
CA GLY A 32 8.08 27.48 1.34
C GLY A 32 7.93 26.74 0.00
N GLY A 33 6.91 25.86 -0.08
CA GLY A 33 6.49 25.14 -1.29
C GLY A 33 6.84 23.65 -1.22
N THR A 34 5.92 22.82 -0.73
CA THR A 34 6.16 21.38 -0.52
C THR A 34 6.09 20.60 -1.82
N THR A 35 7.16 20.68 -2.61
CA THR A 35 7.46 19.74 -3.67
C THR A 35 7.87 18.40 -3.06
N GLN A 36 7.16 17.32 -3.37
CA GLN A 36 7.59 15.97 -2.98
C GLN A 36 8.64 15.46 -3.98
N ASP A 37 9.86 15.18 -3.54
CA ASP A 37 10.95 14.70 -4.39
C ASP A 37 10.61 13.32 -5.00
N GLY A 38 10.45 13.27 -6.33
CA GLY A 38 9.98 12.09 -7.04
C GLY A 38 10.89 10.87 -6.91
N PRO A 39 12.21 11.00 -7.14
CA PRO A 39 13.19 9.95 -6.85
C PRO A 39 13.13 9.42 -5.40
N VAL A 40 13.00 10.30 -4.41
CA VAL A 40 12.89 9.89 -3.00
C VAL A 40 11.61 9.09 -2.75
N ILE A 41 10.47 9.53 -3.28
CA ILE A 41 9.20 8.81 -3.18
C ILE A 41 9.29 7.42 -3.85
N ALA A 42 9.93 7.30 -5.01
CA ALA A 42 10.14 6.00 -5.65
C ALA A 42 10.95 5.05 -4.76
N ALA A 43 12.04 5.52 -4.15
CA ALA A 43 12.87 4.72 -3.24
C ALA A 43 12.12 4.33 -1.95
N GLN A 44 11.31 5.24 -1.41
CA GLN A 44 10.46 4.97 -0.26
C GLN A 44 9.41 3.90 -0.58
N LEU A 45 8.78 3.95 -1.75
CA LEU A 45 7.83 2.92 -2.19
C LEU A 45 8.48 1.54 -2.33
N THR A 46 9.69 1.47 -2.89
CA THR A 46 10.47 0.21 -2.92
C THR A 46 10.74 -0.31 -1.51
N THR A 47 11.10 0.58 -0.58
CA THR A 47 11.32 0.22 0.83
C THR A 47 10.04 -0.29 1.49
N LEU A 48 8.93 0.44 1.36
CA LEU A 48 7.63 0.06 1.90
C LEU A 48 7.15 -1.29 1.36
N TYR A 49 7.24 -1.50 0.05
CA TYR A 49 6.90 -2.77 -0.59
C TYR A 49 7.72 -3.95 -0.04
N GLY A 50 9.02 -3.74 0.20
CA GLY A 50 9.93 -4.76 0.70
C GLY A 50 9.81 -5.05 2.19
N ARG A 51 9.17 -4.18 2.98
CA ARG A 51 8.90 -4.43 4.40
C ARG A 51 7.79 -5.48 4.52
N THR A 52 8.09 -6.55 5.25
CA THR A 52 7.20 -7.70 5.45
C THR A 52 6.88 -7.96 6.93
N VAL A 53 7.00 -6.93 7.77
CA VAL A 53 6.69 -7.02 9.19
C VAL A 53 5.23 -7.46 9.43
N ALA A 54 5.00 -8.22 10.50
CA ALA A 54 3.65 -8.67 10.86
C ALA A 54 2.79 -7.51 11.40
N ASN A 55 3.42 -6.61 12.16
CA ASN A 55 2.86 -5.40 12.72
C ASN A 55 3.96 -4.32 12.79
N CYS A 56 3.56 -3.07 13.03
CA CYS A 56 4.50 -1.97 13.21
C CYS A 56 4.98 -1.93 14.67
N ASN A 57 6.25 -1.55 14.87
CA ASN A 57 6.88 -1.41 16.18
C ASN A 57 6.73 -2.62 17.12
N ASN A 58 6.56 -3.84 16.56
CA ASN A 58 6.28 -5.06 17.33
C ASN A 58 5.05 -4.96 18.24
N SER A 59 4.03 -4.19 17.84
CA SER A 59 2.78 -4.00 18.60
C SER A 59 1.58 -4.52 17.83
N ASP A 60 0.83 -5.44 18.42
CA ASP A 60 -0.39 -5.99 17.80
C ASP A 60 -1.51 -4.95 17.62
N SER A 61 -1.44 -3.83 18.33
CA SER A 61 -2.34 -2.68 18.13
C SER A 61 -1.96 -1.81 16.93
N GLN A 62 -0.86 -2.11 16.26
CA GLN A 62 -0.35 -1.33 15.14
C GLN A 62 -0.24 -2.22 13.88
N PRO A 63 -1.34 -2.44 13.15
CA PRO A 63 -1.31 -3.21 11.91
C PRO A 63 -0.24 -2.75 10.93
N ALA A 64 0.31 -3.68 10.15
CA ALA A 64 1.43 -3.39 9.27
C ALA A 64 1.15 -2.32 8.20
N PHE A 65 -0.11 -2.07 7.81
CA PHE A 65 -0.45 -1.00 6.86
C PHE A 65 -0.06 0.41 7.36
N LEU A 66 0.20 0.57 8.66
CA LEU A 66 0.64 1.84 9.25
C LEU A 66 2.09 2.19 8.89
N CYS A 67 2.93 1.24 8.48
CA CYS A 67 4.37 1.46 8.21
C CYS A 67 4.97 0.58 7.10
N SER A 68 4.18 -0.26 6.46
CA SER A 68 4.65 -1.33 5.57
C SER A 68 3.67 -1.54 4.43
N GLY A 69 4.18 -1.92 3.27
CA GLY A 69 3.39 -2.13 2.07
C GLY A 69 2.91 -0.85 1.41
N VAL A 70 2.32 -1.01 0.24
CA VAL A 70 1.85 0.08 -0.62
C VAL A 70 0.32 -0.01 -0.73
N THR A 71 -0.39 0.87 -0.01
CA THR A 71 -1.84 1.03 -0.17
C THR A 71 -2.14 1.91 -1.37
N LEU A 72 -2.77 1.35 -2.40
CA LEU A 72 -3.02 2.01 -3.66
C LEU A 72 -4.47 1.83 -4.11
N ARG A 73 -4.98 2.80 -4.86
CA ARG A 73 -6.31 2.74 -5.49
C ARG A 73 -6.19 3.08 -6.95
N VAL A 74 -6.73 2.20 -7.79
CA VAL A 74 -6.94 2.51 -9.20
C VAL A 74 -8.07 3.51 -9.37
N THR A 75 -7.98 4.39 -10.36
CA THR A 75 -8.97 5.46 -10.54
C THR A 75 -9.50 5.55 -11.96
N VAL A 76 -10.76 5.94 -12.05
CA VAL A 76 -11.41 6.37 -13.28
C VAL A 76 -11.99 7.75 -13.02
N LYS A 77 -11.70 8.70 -13.92
CA LYS A 77 -12.27 10.02 -13.85
C LYS A 77 -13.79 9.94 -13.95
N ASP A 78 -14.49 10.67 -13.09
CA ASP A 78 -15.93 10.86 -13.24
C ASP A 78 -16.25 11.55 -14.58
N PRO A 79 -17.01 10.91 -15.49
CA PRO A 79 -17.35 11.51 -16.78
C PRO A 79 -18.09 12.85 -16.64
N ALA A 80 -18.88 13.01 -15.56
CA ALA A 80 -19.62 14.22 -15.28
C ALA A 80 -18.80 15.28 -14.50
N ASN A 81 -17.57 14.95 -14.08
CA ASN A 81 -16.67 15.82 -13.33
C ASN A 81 -17.31 16.42 -12.06
N THR A 82 -18.17 15.65 -11.39
CA THR A 82 -18.90 16.01 -10.16
C THR A 82 -18.09 15.78 -8.89
N TYR A 83 -17.09 14.88 -8.94
CA TYR A 83 -16.14 14.64 -7.85
C TYR A 83 -14.75 14.35 -8.41
N LYS A 84 -13.71 14.50 -7.58
CA LYS A 84 -12.31 14.22 -7.94
C LYS A 84 -11.96 12.76 -7.71
N VAL A 85 -10.92 12.27 -8.39
CA VAL A 85 -10.51 10.85 -8.28
C VAL A 85 -10.07 10.45 -6.86
N TRP A 86 -9.67 11.42 -6.03
CA TRP A 86 -9.31 11.25 -4.62
C TRP A 86 -10.45 11.60 -3.65
N ASP A 87 -11.62 11.99 -4.15
CA ASP A 87 -12.82 12.13 -3.32
C ASP A 87 -13.62 10.81 -3.34
N PRO A 88 -14.33 10.47 -2.26
CA PRO A 88 -15.26 9.35 -2.29
C PRO A 88 -16.37 9.62 -3.32
N SER A 89 -16.65 8.63 -4.16
CA SER A 89 -17.77 8.73 -5.11
C SER A 89 -19.12 8.76 -4.36
N PRO A 90 -20.22 9.21 -4.99
CA PRO A 90 -21.55 9.16 -4.38
C PRO A 90 -21.94 7.77 -3.87
N THR A 91 -21.56 6.71 -4.60
CA THR A 91 -21.77 5.32 -4.17
C THR A 91 -20.96 4.99 -2.90
N SER A 92 -19.69 5.39 -2.84
CA SER A 92 -18.87 5.21 -1.64
C SER A 92 -19.39 6.02 -0.45
N ILE A 93 -19.88 7.24 -0.66
CA ILE A 93 -20.52 8.03 0.39
C ILE A 93 -21.76 7.31 0.92
N LYS A 94 -22.60 6.76 0.05
CA LYS A 94 -23.80 5.99 0.43
C LYS A 94 -23.45 4.74 1.24
N SER A 95 -22.40 4.00 0.85
CA SER A 95 -22.01 2.75 1.53
C SER A 95 -21.12 2.94 2.75
N GLY A 96 -20.45 4.09 2.87
CA GLY A 96 -19.53 4.42 3.95
C GLY A 96 -18.09 3.92 3.76
N GLY A 97 -17.72 3.41 2.59
CA GLY A 97 -16.35 2.95 2.35
C GLY A 97 -15.85 3.05 0.91
N VAL A 98 -14.52 3.05 0.78
CA VAL A 98 -13.76 3.14 -0.47
C VAL A 98 -12.78 1.97 -0.54
N SER A 99 -12.77 1.25 -1.66
CA SER A 99 -11.89 0.11 -1.89
C SER A 99 -10.47 0.53 -2.31
N PHE A 100 -9.49 -0.06 -1.67
CA PHE A 100 -8.06 0.02 -1.98
C PHE A 100 -7.50 -1.38 -2.16
N SER A 101 -6.30 -1.49 -2.73
CA SER A 101 -5.48 -2.69 -2.66
C SER A 101 -4.24 -2.39 -1.82
N HIS A 102 -3.64 -3.42 -1.23
CA HIS A 102 -2.44 -3.30 -0.42
C HIS A 102 -1.36 -4.26 -0.93
N LEU A 103 -0.32 -3.71 -1.55
CA LEU A 103 0.74 -4.44 -2.23
C LEU A 103 1.98 -4.58 -1.33
N ARG A 104 2.42 -5.81 -1.09
CA ARG A 104 3.63 -6.16 -0.34
C ARG A 104 4.38 -7.30 -1.03
N ALA A 105 5.69 -7.40 -0.80
CA ALA A 105 6.52 -8.46 -1.37
C ALA A 105 6.05 -9.88 -1.00
N ASP A 106 5.50 -10.07 0.21
CA ASP A 106 5.01 -11.35 0.72
C ASP A 106 3.51 -11.61 0.48
N ALA A 107 2.78 -10.63 -0.06
CA ALA A 107 1.36 -10.71 -0.43
C ALA A 107 1.13 -10.10 -1.83
N ASN A 108 2.00 -10.49 -2.76
CA ASN A 108 2.16 -9.89 -4.08
C ASN A 108 0.99 -10.23 -5.04
N PHE A 109 0.78 -9.40 -6.05
CA PHE A 109 -0.17 -9.65 -7.13
C PHE A 109 0.21 -8.94 -8.43
N GLY A 110 0.04 -9.61 -9.56
CA GLY A 110 0.47 -9.11 -10.87
C GLY A 110 -0.56 -8.23 -11.60
N ARG A 111 -1.81 -8.21 -11.13
CA ARG A 111 -2.92 -7.48 -11.76
C ARG A 111 -3.66 -6.60 -10.77
N LEU A 112 -3.81 -5.33 -11.11
CA LEU A 112 -4.61 -4.37 -10.33
C LEU A 112 -6.12 -4.56 -10.56
N ALA A 113 -6.93 -3.93 -9.72
CA ALA A 113 -8.38 -4.01 -9.79
C ALA A 113 -8.92 -3.66 -11.18
N TRP A 114 -9.76 -4.56 -11.71
CA TRP A 114 -10.41 -4.47 -13.04
C TRP A 114 -9.48 -4.23 -14.24
N GLY A 115 -8.16 -4.36 -14.09
CA GLY A 115 -7.19 -4.10 -15.16
C GLY A 115 -6.98 -2.62 -15.45
N TYR A 116 -7.41 -1.73 -14.54
CA TYR A 116 -7.08 -0.31 -14.65
C TYR A 116 -5.59 -0.07 -14.43
N GLY A 117 -5.04 0.85 -15.23
CA GLY A 117 -3.61 1.09 -15.29
C GLY A 117 -3.13 2.34 -14.55
N ASN A 118 -3.99 3.11 -13.88
CA ASN A 118 -3.58 4.34 -13.20
C ASN A 118 -4.29 4.48 -11.85
N GLY A 119 -3.74 5.33 -10.99
CA GLY A 119 -4.36 5.65 -9.71
C GLY A 119 -3.48 6.51 -8.83
N TYR A 120 -3.71 6.39 -7.52
CA TYR A 120 -2.87 7.02 -6.50
C TYR A 120 -2.49 6.06 -5.39
N ILE A 121 -1.42 6.41 -4.69
CA ILE A 121 -0.84 5.72 -3.55
C ILE A 121 -0.97 6.63 -2.34
N LEU A 122 -1.36 6.06 -1.20
CA LEU A 122 -1.46 6.76 0.07
C LEU A 122 -0.14 6.68 0.83
N TYR A 123 0.16 7.71 1.63
CA TYR A 123 1.17 7.57 2.67
C TYR A 123 0.72 6.51 3.70
N PRO A 124 1.63 5.68 4.21
CA PRO A 124 1.35 4.90 5.40
C PRO A 124 1.26 5.87 6.59
N ILE A 125 0.33 5.63 7.52
CA ILE A 125 -0.02 6.59 8.58
C ILE A 125 1.20 7.03 9.41
N PHE A 126 2.13 6.14 9.75
CA PHE A 126 3.32 6.49 10.55
C PHE A 126 4.43 7.21 9.76
N GLU A 127 4.33 7.29 8.43
CA GLU A 127 5.24 8.09 7.59
C GLU A 127 4.50 9.18 6.82
N THR A 128 3.28 9.52 7.25
CA THR A 128 2.49 10.59 6.63
C THR A 128 3.01 11.95 7.11
N PRO A 129 3.09 12.96 6.22
CA PRO A 129 3.36 14.33 6.65
C PRO A 129 2.31 14.82 7.65
N THR A 130 2.72 15.61 8.65
CA THR A 130 1.87 16.02 9.78
C THR A 130 0.67 16.87 9.41
N ASP A 131 0.63 17.42 8.20
CA ASP A 131 -0.49 18.21 7.65
C ASP A 131 -1.55 17.34 6.94
N LYS A 132 -1.35 16.02 6.88
CA LYS A 132 -2.29 15.07 6.27
C LYS A 132 -3.19 14.41 7.30
N THR A 133 -4.37 13.99 6.84
CA THR A 133 -5.37 13.32 7.66
C THR A 133 -5.14 11.82 7.66
N ASP A 134 -5.18 11.21 8.84
CA ASP A 134 -5.21 9.76 8.99
C ASP A 134 -6.55 9.21 8.51
N LEU A 135 -6.51 8.06 7.84
CA LEU A 135 -7.70 7.42 7.28
C LEU A 135 -8.08 6.19 8.11
N ASP A 136 -9.38 5.98 8.34
CA ASP A 136 -9.89 4.85 9.11
C ASP A 136 -9.96 3.59 8.23
N TYR A 137 -9.09 2.61 8.48
CA TYR A 137 -9.14 1.29 7.84
C TYR A 137 -10.21 0.43 8.52
N LEU A 138 -11.07 -0.23 7.74
CA LEU A 138 -12.24 -0.95 8.27
C LEU A 138 -12.08 -2.46 8.20
N CYS A 139 -11.88 -2.98 7.00
CA CYS A 139 -11.72 -4.42 6.80
C CYS A 139 -10.75 -4.74 5.66
N SER A 140 -10.14 -5.91 5.72
CA SER A 140 -9.25 -6.44 4.70
C SER A 140 -9.73 -7.81 4.22
N TYR A 141 -10.00 -7.91 2.93
CA TYR A 141 -10.31 -9.14 2.22
C TYR A 141 -9.05 -9.65 1.50
N PRO A 142 -8.65 -10.93 1.67
CA PRO A 142 -7.48 -11.48 0.99
C PRO A 142 -7.57 -11.46 -0.55
N MET A 143 -8.79 -11.51 -1.08
CA MET A 143 -9.13 -11.38 -2.50
C MET A 143 -10.19 -10.29 -2.70
N ASP A 144 -10.48 -9.91 -3.94
CA ASP A 144 -11.60 -9.01 -4.29
C ASP A 144 -12.88 -9.44 -3.57
N GLY A 145 -13.34 -8.64 -2.62
CA GLY A 145 -14.45 -8.95 -1.73
C GLY A 145 -15.81 -8.72 -2.38
N TRP A 146 -15.86 -8.14 -3.59
CA TRP A 146 -17.08 -7.77 -4.31
C TRP A 146 -18.00 -6.96 -3.40
N THR A 147 -17.42 -6.00 -2.67
CA THR A 147 -18.08 -5.35 -1.54
C THR A 147 -19.37 -4.62 -1.92
N TRP A 148 -19.46 -4.11 -3.15
CA TRP A 148 -20.67 -3.50 -3.70
C TRP A 148 -21.86 -4.47 -3.87
N HIS A 149 -21.63 -5.78 -3.94
CA HIS A 149 -22.69 -6.80 -3.96
C HIS A 149 -23.19 -7.18 -2.56
N ARG A 150 -22.50 -6.77 -1.50
CA ARG A 150 -22.82 -7.15 -0.12
C ARG A 150 -23.92 -6.26 0.47
N SER A 151 -23.81 -4.95 0.27
CA SER A 151 -24.82 -3.97 0.67
C SER A 151 -24.65 -2.66 -0.11
N GLU A 152 -25.75 -1.94 -0.32
CA GLU A 152 -25.72 -0.59 -0.91
C GLU A 152 -25.40 0.51 0.11
N THR A 153 -25.58 0.24 1.41
CA THR A 153 -25.56 1.25 2.48
C THR A 153 -24.56 0.93 3.59
N SER A 154 -23.78 -0.15 3.44
CA SER A 154 -22.80 -0.56 4.44
C SER A 154 -21.65 -1.31 3.79
N VAL A 155 -20.47 -1.23 4.39
CA VAL A 155 -19.28 -2.00 4.03
C VAL A 155 -18.92 -2.97 5.14
N CYS A 156 -18.04 -3.93 4.85
CA CYS A 156 -17.58 -4.93 5.83
C CYS A 156 -18.72 -5.80 6.42
N VAL A 157 -19.78 -6.04 5.64
CA VAL A 157 -20.96 -6.84 6.01
C VAL A 157 -21.01 -8.16 5.25
N PRO A 158 -21.76 -9.17 5.73
CA PRO A 158 -21.96 -10.40 4.98
C PRO A 158 -22.66 -10.20 3.64
N HIS A 159 -22.31 -11.04 2.67
CA HIS A 159 -23.08 -11.24 1.47
C HIS A 159 -24.35 -12.07 1.77
N ARG A 160 -25.48 -11.69 1.17
CA ARG A 160 -26.81 -12.33 1.36
C ARG A 160 -26.79 -13.84 1.12
N ASP A 161 -26.02 -14.31 0.13
CA ASP A 161 -25.98 -15.74 -0.25
C ASP A 161 -25.09 -16.58 0.68
N TYR A 162 -24.23 -15.94 1.49
CA TYR A 162 -23.30 -16.61 2.41
C TYR A 162 -23.33 -15.94 3.79
N PRO A 163 -24.51 -15.81 4.43
CA PRO A 163 -24.68 -14.94 5.60
C PRO A 163 -23.90 -15.42 6.83
N ALA A 164 -23.50 -16.69 6.88
CA ALA A 164 -22.68 -17.23 7.96
C ALA A 164 -21.17 -17.10 7.66
N GLN A 165 -20.74 -17.46 6.46
CA GLN A 165 -19.31 -17.55 6.10
C GLN A 165 -18.70 -16.20 5.76
N SER A 166 -19.49 -15.29 5.18
CA SER A 166 -18.97 -14.04 4.59
C SER A 166 -19.04 -12.83 5.52
N GLN A 167 -19.40 -13.03 6.80
CA GLN A 167 -19.36 -11.99 7.83
C GLN A 167 -17.95 -11.44 8.03
N LEU A 168 -17.76 -10.57 9.02
CA LEU A 168 -16.42 -10.33 9.54
C LEU A 168 -15.81 -11.64 10.04
N CYS A 169 -14.55 -11.90 9.74
CA CYS A 169 -13.93 -13.21 9.90
C CYS A 169 -14.07 -13.76 11.32
N GLN A 170 -13.85 -12.93 12.35
CA GLN A 170 -13.98 -13.35 13.74
C GLN A 170 -15.40 -13.81 14.09
N ASN A 171 -16.43 -13.22 13.48
CA ASN A 171 -17.83 -13.59 13.70
C ASN A 171 -18.20 -14.89 12.97
N ALA A 172 -17.49 -15.20 11.89
CA ALA A 172 -17.59 -16.46 11.16
C ALA A 172 -16.74 -17.60 11.78
N GLY A 173 -16.08 -17.36 12.92
CA GLY A 173 -15.15 -18.32 13.54
C GLY A 173 -13.82 -18.47 12.80
N VAL A 174 -13.47 -17.52 11.93
CA VAL A 174 -12.23 -17.48 11.15
C VAL A 174 -11.28 -16.45 11.77
N THR A 175 -10.15 -16.91 12.28
CA THR A 175 -9.13 -16.05 12.90
C THR A 175 -7.74 -16.27 12.32
N THR A 176 -7.58 -17.26 11.44
CA THR A 176 -6.31 -17.63 10.81
C THR A 176 -6.45 -17.71 9.29
N ALA A 177 -5.33 -17.54 8.59
CA ALA A 177 -5.25 -17.71 7.15
C ALA A 177 -5.65 -19.12 6.69
N GLU A 178 -5.32 -20.14 7.47
CA GLU A 178 -5.67 -21.54 7.21
C GLU A 178 -7.18 -21.79 7.31
N GLN A 179 -7.84 -21.23 8.34
CA GLN A 179 -9.30 -21.27 8.45
C GLN A 179 -9.98 -20.51 7.31
N TRP A 180 -9.41 -19.36 6.92
CA TRP A 180 -9.92 -18.60 5.78
C TRP A 180 -9.81 -19.40 4.48
N LEU A 181 -8.67 -20.08 4.26
CA LEU A 181 -8.46 -20.95 3.10
C LEU A 181 -9.44 -22.12 3.09
N ALA A 182 -9.77 -22.69 4.25
CA ALA A 182 -10.79 -23.73 4.36
C ALA A 182 -12.17 -23.23 3.90
N VAL A 183 -12.56 -22.00 4.28
CA VAL A 183 -13.81 -21.37 3.80
C VAL A 183 -13.78 -21.12 2.29
N TRP A 184 -12.65 -20.63 1.77
CA TRP A 184 -12.45 -20.41 0.34
C TRP A 184 -12.62 -21.69 -0.49
N ASN A 185 -12.12 -22.80 0.01
CA ASN A 185 -12.12 -24.10 -0.67
C ASN A 185 -13.43 -24.90 -0.53
N ILE A 186 -14.44 -24.38 0.18
CA ILE A 186 -15.76 -25.03 0.22
C ILE A 186 -16.27 -25.20 -1.23
N PRO A 187 -16.68 -26.41 -1.66
CA PRO A 187 -17.12 -26.63 -3.03
C PRO A 187 -18.36 -25.82 -3.44
N GLY A 188 -18.46 -25.50 -4.73
CA GLY A 188 -19.57 -24.77 -5.33
C GLY A 188 -19.59 -23.28 -5.01
N GLY A 189 -20.52 -22.53 -5.63
CA GLY A 189 -20.72 -21.09 -5.42
C GLY A 189 -19.54 -20.20 -5.82
N ASN A 190 -19.58 -18.93 -5.42
CA ASN A 190 -18.53 -17.94 -5.69
C ASN A 190 -17.69 -17.70 -4.42
N PRO A 191 -16.40 -18.09 -4.40
CA PRO A 191 -15.56 -17.91 -3.22
C PRO A 191 -15.30 -16.45 -2.88
N ASN A 192 -15.29 -15.54 -3.87
CA ASN A 192 -15.12 -14.10 -3.63
C ASN A 192 -16.28 -13.51 -2.80
N LEU A 193 -17.50 -14.02 -3.00
CA LEU A 193 -18.68 -13.62 -2.23
C LEU A 193 -18.78 -14.33 -0.88
N ARG A 194 -18.22 -15.54 -0.79
CA ARG A 194 -18.24 -16.36 0.44
C ARG A 194 -17.19 -15.96 1.46
N GLN A 195 -16.03 -15.47 1.02
CA GLN A 195 -14.95 -15.09 1.92
C GLN A 195 -15.43 -14.07 2.97
N CYS A 196 -14.93 -14.22 4.18
CA CYS A 196 -15.03 -13.19 5.20
C CYS A 196 -13.96 -12.10 4.98
N GLY A 197 -14.22 -10.91 5.51
CA GLY A 197 -13.22 -9.84 5.62
C GLY A 197 -12.68 -9.77 7.05
N PHE A 198 -11.37 -9.63 7.20
CA PHE A 198 -10.76 -9.40 8.51
C PHE A 198 -11.06 -7.98 8.95
N ASP A 199 -11.71 -7.82 10.10
CA ASP A 199 -11.92 -6.50 10.70
C ASP A 199 -10.62 -6.02 11.36
N ILE A 200 -10.19 -4.85 10.91
CA ILE A 200 -8.90 -4.22 11.19
C ILE A 200 -9.09 -2.79 11.69
N THR A 201 -10.27 -2.46 12.21
CA THR A 201 -10.55 -1.13 12.74
C THR A 201 -9.69 -0.83 13.97
N ASP A 202 -9.50 0.46 14.27
CA ASP A 202 -8.75 0.87 15.45
C ASP A 202 -9.39 0.39 16.76
N GLU A 203 -10.72 0.25 16.81
CA GLU A 203 -11.45 -0.26 17.98
C GLU A 203 -11.11 -1.71 18.30
N ARG A 204 -10.56 -2.47 17.34
CA ARG A 204 -10.04 -3.83 17.58
C ARG A 204 -8.71 -3.84 18.32
N ASN A 205 -8.02 -2.70 18.40
CA ASN A 205 -6.78 -2.51 19.16
C ASN A 205 -5.80 -3.66 18.90
N ALA A 206 -5.35 -4.38 19.93
CA ALA A 206 -4.41 -5.51 19.84
C ALA A 206 -4.91 -6.69 18.98
N LEU A 207 -6.15 -6.69 18.50
CA LEU A 207 -6.64 -7.70 17.56
C LEU A 207 -6.54 -7.25 16.08
N ALA A 208 -6.34 -5.96 15.81
CA ALA A 208 -6.29 -5.42 14.45
C ALA A 208 -5.03 -5.88 13.70
N GLY A 209 -3.86 -5.81 14.35
CA GLY A 209 -2.59 -6.20 13.74
C GLY A 209 -2.56 -7.68 13.34
N PRO A 210 -2.86 -8.60 14.26
CA PRO A 210 -3.00 -10.02 13.94
C PRO A 210 -4.04 -10.28 12.83
N ALA A 211 -5.20 -9.62 12.86
CA ALA A 211 -6.23 -9.80 11.83
C ALA A 211 -5.74 -9.36 10.44
N PHE A 212 -5.10 -8.20 10.33
CA PHE A 212 -4.52 -7.74 9.07
C PHE A 212 -3.42 -8.67 8.56
N TYR A 213 -2.54 -9.14 9.45
CA TYR A 213 -1.50 -10.09 9.09
C TYR A 213 -2.06 -11.41 8.55
N GLN A 214 -3.12 -11.94 9.16
CA GLN A 214 -3.79 -13.15 8.67
C GLN A 214 -4.46 -12.94 7.31
N SER A 215 -4.96 -11.73 7.00
CA SER A 215 -5.46 -11.39 5.67
C SER A 215 -4.37 -11.51 4.59
N LEU A 216 -3.17 -10.97 4.87
CA LEU A 216 -2.02 -11.06 3.97
C LEU A 216 -1.57 -12.52 3.79
N ARG A 217 -1.45 -13.28 4.87
CA ARG A 217 -1.11 -14.72 4.82
C ARG A 217 -2.12 -15.51 3.99
N ALA A 218 -3.42 -15.27 4.18
CA ALA A 218 -4.48 -15.98 3.48
C ALA A 218 -4.37 -15.82 1.95
N LYS A 219 -4.03 -14.62 1.48
CA LYS A 219 -3.75 -14.36 0.06
C LYS A 219 -2.58 -15.20 -0.44
N THR A 220 -1.50 -15.25 0.33
CA THR A 220 -0.29 -15.98 -0.05
C THR A 220 -0.53 -17.49 -0.08
N LEU A 221 -1.34 -18.03 0.84
CA LEU A 221 -1.74 -19.44 0.85
C LEU A 221 -2.54 -19.87 -0.39
N LEU A 222 -3.20 -18.95 -1.09
CA LEU A 222 -3.87 -19.25 -2.37
C LEU A 222 -2.92 -19.46 -3.54
N GLY A 223 -1.61 -19.24 -3.35
CA GLY A 223 -0.59 -19.42 -4.38
C GLY A 223 -0.91 -18.62 -5.64
N ILE A 224 -0.97 -19.30 -6.79
CA ILE A 224 -1.21 -18.65 -8.09
C ILE A 224 -2.57 -17.96 -8.18
N THR A 225 -3.61 -18.52 -7.53
CA THR A 225 -4.93 -17.89 -7.45
C THR A 225 -4.85 -16.57 -6.71
N GLY A 226 -4.10 -16.54 -5.60
CA GLY A 226 -3.84 -15.34 -4.81
C GLY A 226 -3.11 -14.28 -5.62
N PHE A 227 -2.08 -14.67 -6.37
CA PHE A 227 -1.27 -13.77 -7.20
C PHE A 227 -2.03 -13.16 -8.39
N ASN A 228 -2.92 -13.92 -9.02
CA ASN A 228 -3.68 -13.49 -10.20
C ASN A 228 -4.81 -12.49 -9.88
N GLY A 229 -5.19 -12.37 -8.61
CA GLY A 229 -6.21 -11.43 -8.15
C GLY A 229 -5.63 -10.34 -7.25
N HIS A 230 -6.27 -9.18 -7.22
CA HIS A 230 -5.98 -8.15 -6.23
C HIS A 230 -6.66 -8.50 -4.90
N ASN A 231 -6.13 -7.97 -3.79
CA ASN A 231 -6.86 -7.93 -2.52
C ASN A 231 -7.72 -6.66 -2.44
N GLU A 232 -8.58 -6.61 -1.43
CA GLU A 232 -9.44 -5.45 -1.18
C GLU A 232 -9.33 -5.02 0.28
N VAL A 233 -8.90 -3.79 0.51
CA VAL A 233 -8.89 -3.13 1.82
C VAL A 233 -9.91 -2.00 1.76
N ILE A 234 -10.83 -1.98 2.70
CA ILE A 234 -11.85 -0.94 2.79
C ILE A 234 -11.41 0.12 3.76
N ILE A 235 -11.37 1.35 3.29
CA ILE A 235 -11.13 2.55 4.09
C ILE A 235 -12.46 3.31 4.18
N LYS A 236 -12.80 3.81 5.36
CA LYS A 236 -13.99 4.63 5.60
C LYS A 236 -13.98 5.87 4.71
N THR A 237 -15.16 6.35 4.34
CA THR A 237 -15.24 7.63 3.62
C THR A 237 -14.75 8.79 4.48
N TRP A 238 -14.09 9.74 3.81
CA TRP A 238 -13.65 11.01 4.35
C TRP A 238 -14.50 12.16 3.80
N ALA A 239 -14.33 13.35 4.38
CA ALA A 239 -14.96 14.56 3.85
C ALA A 239 -14.39 14.89 2.45
N PRO A 240 -15.23 14.95 1.40
CA PRO A 240 -14.77 15.29 0.06
C PRO A 240 -14.32 16.76 -0.02
N GLY A 241 -13.53 17.10 -1.05
CA GLY A 241 -13.12 18.48 -1.32
C GLY A 241 -12.04 18.99 -0.37
N ARG A 242 -11.24 18.09 0.21
CA ARG A 242 -10.10 18.42 1.11
C ARG A 242 -8.75 17.95 0.54
N PRO A 243 -8.37 18.36 -0.69
CA PRO A 243 -7.17 17.85 -1.34
C PRO A 243 -5.88 18.19 -0.60
N ASN A 244 -5.81 19.35 0.07
CA ASN A 244 -4.61 19.76 0.82
C ASN A 244 -4.23 18.81 1.96
N THR A 245 -5.21 18.21 2.63
CA THR A 245 -4.98 17.32 3.78
C THR A 245 -5.12 15.84 3.42
N PHE A 246 -5.54 15.50 2.20
CA PHE A 246 -5.66 14.11 1.80
C PHE A 246 -4.26 13.48 1.58
N PRO A 247 -3.95 12.31 2.17
CA PRO A 247 -2.58 11.77 2.27
C PRO A 247 -2.08 11.08 0.99
N ILE A 248 -2.11 11.77 -0.17
CA ILE A 248 -1.54 11.21 -1.41
C ILE A 248 -0.02 11.32 -1.38
N MET A 249 0.64 10.17 -1.49
CA MET A 249 2.09 10.02 -1.65
C MET A 249 2.54 10.08 -3.10
N ALA A 250 1.78 9.47 -4.01
CA ALA A 250 2.10 9.47 -5.43
C ALA A 250 0.85 9.25 -6.28
N PHE A 251 0.85 9.80 -7.49
CA PHE A 251 0.08 9.21 -8.58
C PHE A 251 0.90 8.10 -9.21
N PHE A 252 0.25 7.11 -9.81
CA PHE A 252 0.96 6.04 -10.50
C PHE A 252 0.28 5.66 -11.80
N TYR A 253 1.06 5.01 -12.66
CA TYR A 253 0.54 4.21 -13.76
C TYR A 253 1.31 2.90 -13.94
N VAL A 254 0.66 1.91 -14.54
CA VAL A 254 1.24 0.62 -14.89
C VAL A 254 2.12 0.81 -16.13
N TYR A 255 3.43 0.62 -15.94
CA TYR A 255 4.44 0.77 -16.98
C TYR A 255 4.67 -0.54 -17.77
N GLY A 256 5.13 -0.41 -19.02
CA GLY A 256 5.48 -1.55 -19.89
C GLY A 256 4.38 -2.02 -20.84
N GLY A 257 3.19 -1.42 -20.78
CA GLY A 257 2.12 -1.64 -21.75
C GLY A 257 2.26 -0.76 -23.00
N THR A 258 1.64 -1.16 -24.11
CA THR A 258 1.58 -0.37 -25.37
C THR A 258 0.47 0.69 -25.35
N ASN A 259 -0.47 0.60 -24.41
CA ASN A 259 -1.55 1.58 -24.27
C ASN A 259 -1.01 2.86 -23.59
N PRO A 260 -1.07 4.04 -24.23
CA PRO A 260 -0.59 5.28 -23.62
C PRO A 260 -1.58 5.88 -22.59
N LYS A 261 -2.83 5.41 -22.57
CA LYS A 261 -3.90 5.96 -21.72
C LYS A 261 -3.56 5.99 -20.22
N PRO A 262 -2.96 4.96 -19.61
CA PRO A 262 -2.62 4.99 -18.18
C PRO A 262 -1.73 6.16 -17.78
N LEU A 263 -0.68 6.47 -18.56
CA LEU A 263 0.18 7.63 -18.30
C LEU A 263 -0.60 8.94 -18.47
N ALA A 264 -1.39 9.05 -19.55
CA ALA A 264 -2.19 10.25 -19.80
C ALA A 264 -3.19 10.54 -18.67
N ASP A 265 -3.81 9.49 -18.11
CA ASP A 265 -4.72 9.59 -16.97
C ASP A 265 -3.99 9.98 -15.67
N ALA A 266 -2.84 9.35 -15.37
CA ALA A 266 -2.03 9.70 -14.20
C ALA A 266 -1.53 11.15 -14.25
N GLN A 267 -1.08 11.57 -15.43
CA GLN A 267 -0.75 12.94 -15.72
C GLN A 267 -1.94 13.87 -15.50
N TYR A 268 -3.15 13.51 -15.96
CA TYR A 268 -4.36 14.30 -15.73
C TYR A 268 -4.62 14.49 -14.23
N ASN A 269 -4.57 13.39 -13.48
CA ASN A 269 -4.78 13.41 -12.04
C ASN A 269 -3.75 14.31 -11.33
N GLN A 270 -2.48 14.27 -11.75
CA GLN A 270 -1.43 15.13 -11.21
C GLN A 270 -1.74 16.63 -11.41
N ARG A 271 -2.08 17.05 -12.64
CA ARG A 271 -2.46 18.46 -12.89
C ARG A 271 -3.69 18.86 -12.08
N ASP A 272 -4.70 17.98 -12.04
CA ASP A 272 -5.96 18.29 -11.39
C ASP A 272 -5.77 18.46 -9.88
N PHE A 273 -4.95 17.61 -9.25
CA PHE A 273 -4.60 17.72 -7.84
C PHE A 273 -3.81 18.99 -7.54
N TYR A 274 -2.77 19.28 -8.35
CA TYR A 274 -2.01 20.53 -8.26
C TYR A 274 -2.94 21.75 -8.36
N ASN A 275 -3.87 21.76 -9.31
CA ASN A 275 -4.83 22.86 -9.49
C ASN A 275 -5.87 22.93 -8.36
N SER A 276 -6.15 21.83 -7.67
CA SER A 276 -7.11 21.77 -6.58
C SER A 276 -6.53 22.12 -5.21
N THR A 277 -5.22 22.29 -5.08
CA THR A 277 -4.56 22.61 -3.80
C THR A 277 -4.17 24.10 -3.68
N ASN A 278 -4.18 24.61 -2.44
CA ASN A 278 -3.64 25.92 -2.08
C ASN A 278 -2.96 25.89 -0.68
N PRO A 279 -1.63 26.08 -0.53
CA PRO A 279 -0.65 26.30 -1.59
C PRO A 279 -0.61 25.13 -2.57
N LYS A 280 -0.01 25.34 -3.74
CA LYS A 280 0.10 24.32 -4.77
C LYS A 280 1.01 23.19 -4.29
N ILE A 281 0.50 21.96 -4.30
CA ILE A 281 1.23 20.74 -3.91
C ILE A 281 1.55 19.93 -5.15
N VAL A 282 2.82 19.59 -5.34
CA VAL A 282 3.29 18.70 -6.40
C VAL A 282 3.43 17.29 -5.84
N VAL A 283 2.60 16.38 -6.35
CA VAL A 283 2.66 14.94 -6.07
C VAL A 283 3.28 14.24 -7.29
N PRO A 284 4.34 13.42 -7.15
CA PRO A 284 4.99 12.79 -8.29
C PRO A 284 4.12 11.71 -8.94
N ILE A 285 4.36 11.46 -10.22
CA ILE A 285 3.91 10.27 -10.93
C ILE A 285 5.01 9.21 -10.88
N ILE A 286 4.66 8.02 -10.43
CA ILE A 286 5.55 6.87 -10.31
C ILE A 286 5.12 5.77 -11.28
N ARG A 287 6.10 5.24 -12.03
CA ARG A 287 5.94 4.01 -12.81
C ARG A 287 5.82 2.83 -11.85
N LEU A 288 4.72 2.10 -11.93
CA LEU A 288 4.56 0.81 -11.30
C LEU A 288 4.73 -0.28 -12.37
N THR A 289 5.73 -1.13 -12.24
CA THR A 289 5.80 -2.39 -13.00
C THR A 289 5.39 -3.52 -12.07
N PRO A 290 4.18 -4.09 -12.22
CA PRO A 290 3.74 -5.22 -11.42
C PRO A 290 4.67 -6.43 -11.57
N ALA A 291 4.76 -7.25 -10.53
CA ALA A 291 5.45 -8.53 -10.64
C ALA A 291 4.76 -9.43 -11.69
N ASN A 292 5.55 -10.25 -12.38
CA ASN A 292 5.06 -11.20 -13.39
C ASN A 292 4.88 -12.63 -12.85
N SER A 293 5.24 -12.87 -11.58
CA SER A 293 5.10 -14.16 -10.90
C SER A 293 4.99 -13.94 -9.38
N PRO A 294 4.49 -14.92 -8.61
CA PRO A 294 4.37 -14.81 -7.15
C PRO A 294 5.69 -14.46 -6.43
N THR A 295 6.81 -14.95 -6.95
CA THR A 295 8.17 -14.70 -6.40
C THR A 295 8.89 -13.54 -7.09
N GLY A 296 8.26 -12.90 -8.08
CA GLY A 296 8.79 -11.70 -8.73
C GLY A 296 8.63 -10.45 -7.85
N THR A 297 9.16 -9.34 -8.32
CA THR A 297 9.20 -8.07 -7.57
C THR A 297 8.44 -7.00 -8.36
N ALA A 298 7.57 -6.26 -7.67
CA ALA A 298 7.02 -5.02 -8.22
C ALA A 298 8.09 -3.92 -8.16
N ILE A 299 8.20 -3.12 -9.22
CA ILE A 299 9.21 -2.06 -9.35
C ILE A 299 8.51 -0.70 -9.35
N PHE A 300 9.09 0.24 -8.61
CA PHE A 300 8.66 1.64 -8.52
C PHE A 300 9.77 2.53 -9.07
N GLN A 301 9.46 3.35 -10.07
CA GLN A 301 10.45 4.21 -10.72
C GLN A 301 9.90 5.60 -10.97
N TYR A 302 10.73 6.62 -10.73
CA TYR A 302 10.45 7.99 -11.14
C TYR A 302 11.07 8.28 -12.50
N ALA A 303 10.36 9.02 -13.35
CA ALA A 303 10.91 9.62 -14.56
C ALA A 303 10.40 11.05 -14.71
N ALA A 304 11.32 12.00 -14.91
CA ALA A 304 10.99 13.40 -15.09
C ALA A 304 10.09 13.64 -16.32
N ALA A 305 10.28 12.86 -17.39
CA ALA A 305 9.49 12.93 -18.62
C ALA A 305 8.02 12.51 -18.45
N ASP A 306 7.68 11.79 -17.37
CA ASP A 306 6.31 11.38 -17.10
C ASP A 306 5.52 12.48 -16.37
N GLN A 307 6.21 13.41 -15.72
CA GLN A 307 5.59 14.48 -14.93
C GLN A 307 4.94 15.51 -15.85
N ALA A 308 3.82 16.05 -15.41
CA ALA A 308 3.10 17.07 -16.13
C ALA A 308 2.87 18.37 -15.35
N VAL A 309 3.33 18.41 -14.10
CA VAL A 309 3.69 19.65 -13.39
C VAL A 309 5.12 19.49 -12.90
N THR A 310 5.90 20.56 -12.94
CA THR A 310 7.29 20.53 -12.50
C THR A 310 7.38 20.65 -10.99
N GLN A 311 8.31 19.89 -10.42
CA GLN A 311 8.75 19.95 -9.04
C GLN A 311 9.50 21.26 -8.75
#